data_AF-A0AA45U3J7-F1
#
_entry.id   AF-A0AA45U3J7-F1
#
_cell.length_a   1.000
_cell.length_b   1.000
_cell.length_c   1.000
_cell.angle_alpha   90.00
_cell.angle_beta   90.00
_cell.angle_gamma   90.00
#
_symmetry.space_group_name_H-M   'P 1'
#
loop_
_entity.id
_entity.type
_entity.pdbx_description
1 polymer ?
#
loop_
_entity_poly.entity_id
_entity_poly.type
_entity_poly.pdbx_seq_one_letter_code
_entity_poly.pdbx_strand_id
1 'polypeptide(L)'
;MTTQKRLDLTVYAPVLVANDGRTLAVVRGMERALPGLRLNWEVGKGGRPIELPQRDAWLIEATPRGKLPLLCNGDESYPVTVSGRGRSGRLGPGGQPLLDVQAELPLDAAVIAAAGAMLERVAEGACAFWGHATPDDAALDIAYQTAPTLEGPPSPRRGLPALKLLDQIRAPEIPYYLGWLNYWSAAASRTLGFPDPTRDAELLSRARRTASGGWVVQLTDAPLDLENPAHLDALKRAYQRFPEVGGRAAP
;
A
#
# COMPACT_ATOMS: atom_id res chain seq x y z
N MET A 1 -12.96 -20.66 -15.22
CA MET A 1 -12.69 -19.20 -15.13
C MET A 1 -11.30 -19.04 -14.55
N THR A 2 -10.36 -18.51 -15.32
CA THR A 2 -9.07 -18.07 -14.78
C THR A 2 -9.34 -16.91 -13.84
N THR A 3 -8.99 -17.05 -12.56
CA THR A 3 -9.05 -15.95 -11.59
C THR A 3 -8.19 -14.81 -12.13
N GLN A 4 -8.80 -13.64 -12.37
CA GLN A 4 -8.06 -12.46 -12.83
C GLN A 4 -7.08 -12.06 -11.73
N LYS A 5 -5.78 -11.98 -12.07
CA LYS A 5 -4.76 -11.50 -11.13
C LYS A 5 -5.08 -10.08 -10.69
N ARG A 6 -4.70 -9.73 -9.47
CA ARG A 6 -5.02 -8.43 -8.86
C ARG A 6 -3.76 -7.69 -8.45
N LEU A 7 -3.84 -6.37 -8.47
CA LEU A 7 -2.88 -5.49 -7.83
C LEU A 7 -3.46 -5.05 -6.49
N ASP A 8 -2.80 -5.43 -5.41
CA ASP A 8 -3.14 -5.01 -4.06
C ASP A 8 -2.32 -3.77 -3.70
N LEU A 9 -3.01 -2.68 -3.42
CA LEU A 9 -2.41 -1.41 -3.01
C LEU A 9 -2.80 -1.12 -1.57
N THR A 10 -1.83 -0.90 -0.69
CA THR A 10 -2.09 -0.49 0.69
C THR A 10 -1.21 0.69 1.09
N VAL A 11 -1.80 1.71 1.69
CA VAL A 11 -1.07 2.81 2.33
C VAL A 11 -1.43 2.91 3.81
N TYR A 12 -0.44 3.28 4.62
CA TYR A 12 -0.55 3.38 6.06
C TYR A 12 -0.38 4.84 6.47
N ALA A 13 -1.43 5.40 7.08
CA ALA A 13 -1.56 6.83 7.33
C ALA A 13 -1.92 7.13 8.78
N PRO A 14 -1.81 8.40 9.22
CA PRO A 14 -2.42 8.85 10.47
C PRO A 14 -3.92 8.59 10.46
N VAL A 15 -4.50 8.26 11.63
CA VAL A 15 -5.96 8.07 11.79
C VAL A 15 -6.76 9.26 11.24
N LEU A 16 -7.94 8.99 10.69
CA LEU A 16 -8.88 10.04 10.29
C LEU A 16 -9.38 10.80 11.52
N VAL A 17 -9.44 12.12 11.40
CA VAL A 17 -10.10 13.01 12.37
C VAL A 17 -11.43 13.51 11.82
N ALA A 18 -12.26 14.18 12.62
CA ALA A 18 -13.52 14.74 12.11
C ALA A 18 -13.25 15.79 11.00
N ASN A 19 -14.11 15.82 9.98
CA ASN A 19 -14.01 16.74 8.82
C ASN A 19 -12.69 16.64 8.02
N ASP A 20 -12.09 15.46 8.05
CA ASP A 20 -10.88 15.15 7.30
C ASP A 20 -11.17 14.93 5.80
N GLY A 21 -10.60 15.79 4.96
CA GLY A 21 -10.73 15.73 3.49
C GLY A 21 -9.92 14.62 2.83
N ARG A 22 -9.13 13.85 3.59
CA ARG A 22 -8.24 12.81 3.04
C ARG A 22 -9.01 11.64 2.39
N THR A 23 -10.19 11.30 2.89
CA THR A 23 -11.05 10.27 2.26
C THR A 23 -11.40 10.65 0.81
N LEU A 24 -11.79 11.90 0.62
CA LEU A 24 -12.09 12.46 -0.70
C LEU A 24 -10.83 12.60 -1.57
N ALA A 25 -9.71 13.01 -0.98
CA ALA A 25 -8.43 13.13 -1.68
C ALA A 25 -7.94 11.79 -2.22
N VAL A 26 -8.06 10.71 -1.44
CA VAL A 26 -7.75 9.34 -1.88
C VAL A 26 -8.60 8.94 -3.09
N VAL A 27 -9.93 9.07 -3.00
CA VAL A 27 -10.85 8.67 -4.06
C VAL A 27 -10.59 9.44 -5.35
N ARG A 28 -10.52 10.78 -5.27
CA ARG A 28 -10.21 11.63 -6.43
C ARG A 28 -8.80 11.36 -6.97
N GLY A 29 -7.87 10.99 -6.09
CA GLY A 29 -6.51 10.58 -6.44
C GLY A 29 -6.51 9.36 -7.36
N MET A 30 -7.31 8.34 -7.01
CA MET A 30 -7.45 7.14 -7.83
C MET A 30 -8.10 7.44 -9.19
N GLU A 31 -9.19 8.20 -9.21
CA GLU A 31 -9.91 8.58 -10.43
C GLU A 31 -9.05 9.42 -11.40
N ARG A 32 -8.08 10.16 -10.88
CA ARG A 32 -7.10 10.90 -11.68
C ARG A 32 -5.94 10.02 -12.18
N ALA A 33 -5.66 8.91 -11.49
CA ALA A 33 -4.58 8.01 -11.86
C ALA A 33 -4.98 7.03 -12.96
N LEU A 34 -6.23 6.54 -12.93
CA LEU A 34 -6.75 5.60 -13.92
C LEU A 34 -7.87 6.25 -14.74
N PRO A 35 -7.61 6.61 -16.02
CA PRO A 35 -8.64 7.18 -16.88
C PRO A 35 -9.88 6.29 -16.97
N GLY A 36 -11.07 6.91 -16.89
CA GLY A 36 -12.34 6.19 -16.92
C GLY A 36 -12.80 5.62 -15.57
N LEU A 37 -11.92 5.53 -14.56
CA LEU A 37 -12.31 5.08 -13.23
C LEU A 37 -13.27 6.08 -12.57
N ARG A 38 -14.40 5.58 -12.08
CA ARG A 38 -15.35 6.32 -11.24
C ARG A 38 -15.74 5.47 -10.05
N LEU A 39 -15.50 5.94 -8.84
CA LEU A 39 -15.82 5.22 -7.61
C LEU A 39 -17.13 5.73 -7.02
N ASN A 40 -18.24 5.56 -7.74
CA ASN A 40 -19.55 6.15 -7.37
C ASN A 40 -20.46 5.19 -6.59
N TRP A 41 -19.99 4.02 -6.18
CA TRP A 41 -20.83 3.02 -5.53
C TRP A 41 -20.26 2.63 -4.17
N GLU A 42 -21.12 2.53 -3.15
CA GLU A 42 -20.80 1.84 -1.89
C GLU A 42 -21.13 0.35 -2.04
N VAL A 43 -20.33 -0.52 -1.43
CA VAL A 43 -20.69 -1.94 -1.29
C VAL A 43 -21.58 -2.10 -0.04
N GLY A 44 -22.88 -2.26 -0.26
CA GLY A 44 -23.87 -2.37 0.81
C GLY A 44 -23.78 -3.67 1.63
N LYS A 45 -24.54 -3.74 2.73
CA LYS A 45 -24.71 -4.97 3.53
C LYS A 45 -25.39 -6.04 2.66
N GLY A 46 -24.61 -6.93 2.06
CA GLY A 46 -25.07 -7.93 1.08
C GLY A 46 -24.22 -7.97 -0.20
N GLY A 47 -23.19 -7.13 -0.31
CA GLY A 47 -22.23 -7.17 -1.43
C GLY A 47 -22.72 -6.48 -2.70
N ARG A 48 -23.95 -5.97 -2.72
CA ARG A 48 -24.51 -5.26 -3.88
C ARG A 48 -24.03 -3.81 -3.94
N PRO A 49 -23.58 -3.32 -5.11
CA PRO A 49 -23.29 -1.90 -5.30
C PRO A 49 -24.53 -1.03 -5.10
N ILE A 50 -24.38 0.05 -4.32
CA ILE A 50 -25.39 1.09 -4.10
C ILE A 50 -24.81 2.39 -4.65
N GLU A 51 -25.45 2.97 -5.65
CA GLU A 51 -25.00 4.23 -6.25
C GLU A 51 -25.06 5.39 -5.24
N LEU A 52 -24.06 6.27 -5.29
CA LEU A 52 -23.90 7.45 -4.45
C LEU A 52 -23.95 8.74 -5.29
N PRO A 53 -25.15 9.29 -5.57
CA PRO A 53 -25.30 10.49 -6.42
C PRO A 53 -24.55 11.73 -5.91
N GLN A 54 -24.35 11.82 -4.59
CA GLN A 54 -23.60 12.89 -3.92
C GLN A 54 -22.43 12.32 -3.12
N ARG A 55 -21.69 11.37 -3.70
CA ARG A 55 -20.57 10.66 -3.06
C ARG A 55 -19.63 11.56 -2.28
N ASP A 56 -19.21 12.68 -2.85
CA ASP A 56 -18.23 13.55 -2.22
C ASP A 56 -18.76 14.15 -0.91
N ALA A 57 -20.03 14.58 -0.88
CA ALA A 57 -20.69 15.04 0.35
C ALA A 57 -20.87 13.89 1.35
N TRP A 58 -21.30 12.72 0.85
CA TRP A 58 -21.47 11.52 1.65
C TRP A 58 -20.16 11.04 2.33
N LEU A 59 -19.02 11.15 1.65
CA LEU A 59 -17.71 10.82 2.20
C LEU A 59 -17.31 11.75 3.34
N ILE A 60 -17.61 13.04 3.22
CA ILE A 60 -17.35 14.02 4.28
C ILE A 60 -18.20 13.70 5.52
N GLU A 61 -19.46 13.32 5.34
CA GLU A 61 -20.35 12.90 6.43
C GLU A 61 -19.93 11.56 7.06
N ALA A 62 -19.26 10.68 6.31
CA ALA A 62 -18.78 9.39 6.80
C ALA A 62 -17.50 9.50 7.65
N THR A 63 -16.71 10.57 7.45
CA THR A 63 -15.41 10.79 8.10
C THR A 63 -15.40 10.70 9.65
N PRO A 64 -16.41 11.19 10.40
CA PRO A 64 -16.47 11.04 11.86
C PRO A 64 -16.45 9.58 12.36
N ARG A 65 -16.70 8.60 11.49
CA ARG A 65 -16.65 7.17 11.83
C ARG A 65 -15.22 6.59 11.80
N GLY A 66 -14.20 7.41 11.54
CA GLY A 66 -12.79 7.01 11.55
C GLY A 66 -12.43 5.97 10.48
N LYS A 67 -13.22 5.88 9.40
CA LYS A 67 -13.05 4.91 8.31
C LYS A 67 -13.34 5.56 6.96
N LEU A 68 -12.69 5.04 5.91
CA LEU A 68 -13.12 5.23 4.53
C LEU A 68 -14.03 4.04 4.18
N PRO A 69 -15.34 4.27 3.96
CA PRO A 69 -16.24 3.19 3.55
C PRO A 69 -15.77 2.47 2.28
N LEU A 70 -16.20 1.22 2.10
CA LEU A 70 -15.86 0.43 0.92
C LEU A 70 -16.61 0.98 -0.30
N LEU A 71 -15.85 1.61 -1.19
CA LEU A 71 -16.30 2.09 -2.48
C LEU A 71 -15.87 1.14 -3.60
N CYS A 72 -16.67 1.09 -4.66
CA CYS A 72 -16.33 0.40 -5.90
C CYS A 72 -16.75 1.22 -7.14
N ASN A 73 -16.34 0.73 -8.31
CA ASN A 73 -16.68 1.32 -9.60
C ASN A 73 -17.98 0.79 -10.24
N GLY A 74 -18.72 -0.07 -9.55
CA GLY A 74 -19.98 -0.64 -10.04
C GLY A 74 -19.84 -1.60 -11.24
N ASP A 75 -18.63 -1.88 -11.70
CA ASP A 75 -18.34 -2.81 -12.79
C ASP A 75 -17.86 -4.16 -12.23
N GLU A 76 -18.74 -5.16 -12.25
CA GLU A 76 -18.43 -6.51 -11.76
C GLU A 76 -17.43 -7.26 -12.66
N SER A 77 -17.30 -6.86 -13.93
CA SER A 77 -16.34 -7.47 -14.87
C SER A 77 -14.94 -6.88 -14.75
N TYR A 78 -14.83 -5.69 -14.16
CA TYR A 78 -13.59 -4.96 -13.93
C TYR A 78 -13.60 -4.34 -12.53
N PRO A 79 -13.59 -5.15 -11.45
CA PRO A 79 -13.85 -4.65 -10.11
C PRO A 79 -12.66 -3.84 -9.59
N VAL A 80 -12.89 -2.55 -9.34
CA VAL A 80 -11.96 -1.66 -8.62
C VAL A 80 -12.59 -1.25 -7.30
N THR A 81 -11.89 -1.49 -6.20
CA THR A 81 -12.38 -1.17 -4.85
C THR A 81 -11.40 -0.29 -4.08
N VAL A 82 -11.92 0.47 -3.12
CA VAL A 82 -11.10 1.14 -2.10
C VAL A 82 -11.85 1.19 -0.78
N SER A 83 -11.15 0.95 0.32
CA SER A 83 -11.67 1.15 1.67
C SER A 83 -10.56 1.59 2.59
N GLY A 84 -10.91 2.04 3.79
CA GLY A 84 -9.92 2.34 4.81
C GLY A 84 -10.43 2.07 6.20
N ARG A 85 -9.60 1.44 7.01
CA ARG A 85 -9.96 0.99 8.35
C ARG A 85 -8.96 1.53 9.37
N GLY A 86 -9.49 2.15 10.42
CA GLY A 86 -8.69 2.50 11.58
C GLY A 86 -8.21 1.25 12.33
N ARG A 87 -6.94 1.26 12.72
CA ARG A 87 -6.28 0.28 13.58
C ARG A 87 -6.04 0.91 14.94
N SER A 88 -6.33 0.17 16.01
CA SER A 88 -6.07 0.62 17.37
C SER A 88 -4.57 0.72 17.63
N GLY A 89 -4.16 1.64 18.52
CA GLY A 89 -2.74 1.83 18.84
C GLY A 89 -2.06 0.58 19.40
N ARG A 90 -2.81 -0.28 20.12
CA ARG A 90 -2.29 -1.58 20.61
C ARG A 90 -1.75 -2.49 19.50
N LEU A 91 -2.28 -2.35 18.29
CA LEU A 91 -1.92 -3.17 17.13
C LEU A 91 -1.06 -2.42 16.11
N GLY A 92 -0.71 -1.17 16.41
CA GLY A 92 0.05 -0.29 15.53
C GLY A 92 1.49 -0.08 16.00
N PRO A 93 2.36 0.39 15.10
CA PRO A 93 3.77 0.59 15.39
C PRO A 93 3.95 1.67 16.47
N GLY A 94 4.86 1.41 17.40
CA GLY A 94 5.14 2.30 18.54
C GLY A 94 3.92 2.53 19.46
N GLY A 95 2.91 1.67 19.40
CA GLY A 95 1.66 1.86 20.13
C GLY A 95 0.73 2.90 19.51
N GLN A 96 1.02 3.38 18.29
CA GLN A 96 0.27 4.46 17.64
C GLN A 96 -0.84 3.93 16.73
N PRO A 97 -2.04 4.52 16.76
CA PRO A 97 -3.12 4.10 15.88
C PRO A 97 -2.85 4.55 14.44
N LEU A 98 -3.31 3.75 13.48
CA LEU A 98 -3.11 3.99 12.04
C LEU A 98 -4.43 3.91 11.28
N LEU A 99 -4.44 4.49 10.08
CA LEU A 99 -5.42 4.23 9.03
C LEU A 99 -4.76 3.35 7.97
N ASP A 100 -5.30 2.16 7.76
CA ASP A 100 -4.91 1.27 6.66
C ASP A 100 -5.88 1.56 5.50
N VAL A 101 -5.42 2.17 4.41
CA VAL A 101 -6.23 2.37 3.19
C VAL A 101 -5.82 1.33 2.17
N GLN A 102 -6.78 0.55 1.70
CA GLN A 102 -6.60 -0.58 0.81
C GLN A 102 -7.40 -0.39 -0.46
N ALA A 103 -6.76 -0.59 -1.60
CA ALA A 103 -7.40 -0.63 -2.90
C ALA A 103 -7.01 -1.91 -3.63
N GLU A 104 -7.96 -2.48 -4.36
CA GLU A 104 -7.75 -3.68 -5.16
C GLU A 104 -8.16 -3.37 -6.59
N LEU A 105 -7.30 -3.71 -7.55
CA LEU A 105 -7.50 -3.42 -8.97
C LEU A 105 -7.18 -4.65 -9.82
N PRO A 106 -7.81 -4.81 -11.00
CA PRO A 106 -7.38 -5.82 -11.96
C PRO A 106 -5.94 -5.60 -12.42
N LEU A 107 -5.14 -6.65 -12.52
CA LEU A 107 -3.76 -6.54 -13.00
C LEU A 107 -3.72 -6.65 -14.54
N ASP A 108 -3.87 -5.52 -15.22
CA ASP A 108 -3.74 -5.40 -16.67
C ASP A 108 -2.76 -4.30 -17.09
N ALA A 109 -2.55 -4.11 -18.39
CA ALA A 109 -1.62 -3.11 -18.92
C ALA A 109 -1.96 -1.67 -18.50
N ALA A 110 -3.25 -1.32 -18.40
CA ALA A 110 -3.67 0.02 -18.03
C ALA A 110 -3.39 0.29 -16.54
N VAL A 111 -3.69 -0.67 -15.67
CA VAL A 111 -3.41 -0.57 -14.23
C VAL A 111 -1.90 -0.61 -13.96
N ILE A 112 -1.13 -1.45 -14.66
CA ILE A 112 0.33 -1.48 -14.57
C ILE A 112 0.92 -0.11 -14.91
N ALA A 113 0.47 0.50 -16.02
CA ALA A 113 0.93 1.83 -16.43
C ALA A 113 0.53 2.93 -15.42
N ALA A 114 -0.62 2.79 -14.78
CA ALA A 114 -1.13 3.76 -13.80
C ALA A 114 -0.59 3.54 -12.36
N ALA A 115 -0.05 2.37 -12.03
CA ALA A 115 0.19 1.91 -10.66
C ALA A 115 1.07 2.86 -9.83
N GLY A 116 2.17 3.37 -10.40
CA GLY A 116 3.04 4.33 -9.70
C GLY A 116 2.34 5.65 -9.39
N ALA A 117 1.52 6.14 -10.32
CA ALA A 117 0.75 7.37 -10.13
C ALA A 117 -0.48 7.15 -9.22
N MET A 118 -1.03 5.94 -9.20
CA MET A 118 -2.08 5.50 -8.28
C MET A 118 -1.55 5.50 -6.84
N LEU A 119 -0.44 4.80 -6.60
CA LEU A 119 0.20 4.71 -5.29
C LEU A 119 0.58 6.09 -4.75
N GLU A 120 1.19 6.95 -5.58
CA GLU A 120 1.51 8.33 -5.18
C GLU A 120 0.26 9.09 -4.73
N ARG A 121 -0.79 9.12 -5.56
CA ARG A 121 -1.97 9.95 -5.27
C ARG A 121 -2.75 9.44 -4.08
N VAL A 122 -2.85 8.13 -3.90
CA VAL A 122 -3.49 7.52 -2.72
C VAL A 122 -2.68 7.84 -1.47
N ALA A 123 -1.36 7.68 -1.53
CA ALA A 123 -0.49 7.92 -0.38
C ALA A 123 -0.45 9.41 0.02
N GLU A 124 -0.26 10.32 -0.93
CA GLU A 124 -0.27 11.77 -0.70
C GLU A 124 -1.65 12.24 -0.24
N GLY A 125 -2.72 11.73 -0.85
CA GLY A 125 -4.10 12.03 -0.45
C GLY A 125 -4.44 11.56 0.95
N ALA A 126 -3.86 10.44 1.40
CA ALA A 126 -4.01 9.92 2.77
C ALA A 126 -3.04 10.55 3.77
N CYS A 127 -2.07 11.36 3.32
CA CYS A 127 -0.91 11.78 4.11
C CYS A 127 -0.18 10.57 4.73
N ALA A 128 0.02 9.53 3.93
CA ALA A 128 0.57 8.26 4.39
C ALA A 128 2.02 8.40 4.88
N PHE A 129 2.38 7.59 5.87
CA PHE A 129 3.76 7.38 6.29
C PHE A 129 4.53 6.61 5.22
N TRP A 130 3.91 5.52 4.72
CA TRP A 130 4.43 4.65 3.67
C TRP A 130 3.28 3.85 3.04
N GLY A 131 3.56 3.16 1.94
CA GLY A 131 2.62 2.24 1.31
C GLY A 131 3.27 1.41 0.22
N HIS A 132 2.52 0.51 -0.37
CA HIS A 132 2.99 -0.36 -1.44
C HIS A 132 1.88 -0.68 -2.45
N ALA A 133 2.28 -1.15 -3.63
CA ALA A 133 1.40 -1.84 -4.55
C ALA A 133 2.11 -3.10 -5.04
N THR A 134 1.44 -4.25 -4.98
CA THR A 134 2.03 -5.57 -5.28
C THR A 134 0.99 -6.50 -5.89
N PRO A 135 1.36 -7.33 -6.90
CA PRO A 135 0.50 -8.42 -7.36
C PRO A 135 0.10 -9.38 -6.23
N ASP A 136 -1.13 -9.89 -6.27
CA ASP A 136 -1.71 -10.78 -5.25
C ASP A 136 -0.89 -12.06 -4.99
N ASP A 137 -0.34 -12.66 -6.04
CA ASP A 137 0.54 -13.83 -5.95
C ASP A 137 1.84 -13.55 -5.18
N ALA A 138 2.51 -12.44 -5.48
CA ALA A 138 3.69 -11.99 -4.73
C ALA A 138 3.34 -11.52 -3.32
N ALA A 139 2.17 -10.89 -3.13
CA ALA A 139 1.69 -10.44 -1.82
C ALA A 139 1.49 -11.61 -0.84
N LEU A 140 1.06 -12.77 -1.34
CA LEU A 140 0.93 -13.99 -0.53
C LEU A 140 2.28 -14.43 0.06
N ASP A 141 3.33 -14.50 -0.78
CA ASP A 141 4.69 -14.86 -0.33
C ASP A 141 5.27 -13.80 0.62
N ILE A 142 4.99 -12.52 0.40
CA ILE A 142 5.36 -11.43 1.32
C ILE A 142 4.62 -11.57 2.66
N ALA A 143 3.35 -11.96 2.66
CA ALA A 143 2.59 -12.19 3.88
C ALA A 143 3.24 -13.29 4.76
N TYR A 144 3.80 -14.34 4.14
CA TYR A 144 4.56 -15.39 4.84
C TYR A 144 5.83 -14.89 5.56
N GLN A 145 6.33 -13.70 5.25
CA GLN A 145 7.45 -13.10 5.97
C GLN A 145 7.08 -12.67 7.40
N THR A 146 5.80 -12.37 7.62
CA THR A 146 5.28 -11.94 8.93
C THR A 146 4.44 -13.02 9.60
N ALA A 147 3.86 -13.94 8.82
CA ALA A 147 2.91 -14.95 9.29
C ALA A 147 3.55 -15.89 10.32
N PRO A 148 3.14 -15.83 11.61
CA PRO A 148 3.38 -16.87 12.58
C PRO A 148 2.19 -17.84 12.53
N THR A 149 2.47 -19.14 12.59
CA THR A 149 1.43 -20.16 12.81
C THR A 149 1.01 -20.16 14.29
N LEU A 150 -0.02 -20.93 14.64
CA LEU A 150 -0.41 -21.17 16.02
C LEU A 150 0.71 -21.77 16.91
N GLU A 151 1.83 -22.24 16.35
CA GLU A 151 2.87 -23.02 17.06
C GLU A 151 4.35 -22.71 16.68
N GLY A 152 4.71 -21.63 15.97
CA GLY A 152 6.12 -21.47 15.55
C GLY A 152 6.56 -20.13 14.93
N PRO A 153 7.87 -19.97 14.65
CA PRO A 153 8.44 -18.76 14.07
C PRO A 153 7.91 -18.51 12.65
N PRO A 154 8.02 -17.26 12.13
CA PRO A 154 7.75 -17.00 10.72
C PRO A 154 8.48 -18.00 9.83
N SER A 155 7.82 -18.45 8.77
CA SER A 155 8.40 -19.36 7.76
C SER A 155 8.44 -18.65 6.40
N PRO A 156 9.32 -17.63 6.23
CA PRO A 156 9.45 -16.94 4.97
C PRO A 156 9.85 -17.91 3.87
N ARG A 157 9.17 -17.80 2.73
CA ARG A 157 9.49 -18.60 1.56
C ARG A 157 10.63 -17.97 0.79
N ARG A 158 11.26 -18.77 -0.07
CA ARG A 158 12.21 -18.30 -1.10
C ARG A 158 13.44 -17.58 -0.54
N GLY A 159 13.78 -17.78 0.74
CA GLY A 159 14.89 -17.11 1.41
C GLY A 159 14.67 -15.61 1.67
N LEU A 160 13.42 -15.17 1.72
CA LEU A 160 13.06 -13.84 2.21
C LEU A 160 13.31 -13.73 3.73
N PRO A 161 13.54 -12.53 4.27
CA PRO A 161 13.74 -12.38 5.71
C PRO A 161 12.43 -12.53 6.48
N ALA A 162 12.53 -13.04 7.71
CA ALA A 162 11.46 -12.92 8.69
C ALA A 162 11.34 -11.46 9.14
N LEU A 163 10.10 -10.98 9.25
CA LEU A 163 9.76 -9.65 9.71
C LEU A 163 9.05 -9.78 11.06
N LYS A 164 9.13 -8.73 11.89
CA LYS A 164 8.36 -8.67 13.14
C LYS A 164 6.87 -8.54 12.85
N LEU A 165 6.02 -8.54 13.87
CA LEU A 165 4.64 -8.09 13.74
C LEU A 165 4.55 -6.56 13.71
N LEU A 166 3.46 -6.01 13.16
CA LEU A 166 3.29 -4.56 13.01
C LEU A 166 3.36 -3.80 14.35
N ASP A 167 2.80 -4.37 15.41
CA ASP A 167 2.80 -3.82 16.78
C ASP A 167 4.19 -3.89 17.46
N GLN A 168 5.12 -4.66 16.90
CA GLN A 168 6.50 -4.77 17.34
C GLN A 168 7.45 -3.83 16.57
N ILE A 169 6.93 -3.08 15.59
CA ILE A 169 7.70 -2.03 14.92
C ILE A 169 7.69 -0.77 15.79
N ARG A 170 8.85 -0.12 15.92
CA ARG A 170 9.04 1.00 16.86
C ARG A 170 8.37 2.32 16.46
N ALA A 171 8.12 2.54 15.18
CA ALA A 171 7.64 3.83 14.66
C ALA A 171 6.82 3.65 13.37
N PRO A 172 5.78 4.46 13.15
CA PRO A 172 4.93 4.37 11.96
C PRO A 172 5.66 4.71 10.65
N GLU A 173 6.77 5.46 10.71
CA GLU A 173 7.60 5.78 9.56
C GLU A 173 8.41 4.59 9.02
N ILE A 174 8.52 3.50 9.77
CA ILE A 174 9.24 2.29 9.33
C ILE A 174 8.25 1.41 8.54
N PRO A 175 8.51 1.16 7.24
CA PRO A 175 7.66 0.27 6.47
C PRO A 175 7.61 -1.14 7.04
N TYR A 176 6.43 -1.75 6.99
CA TYR A 176 6.23 -3.09 7.51
C TYR A 176 6.87 -4.16 6.62
N TYR A 177 6.77 -3.97 5.30
CA TYR A 177 7.31 -4.86 4.28
C TYR A 177 7.50 -4.07 2.98
N LEU A 178 8.14 -4.68 1.99
CA LEU A 178 8.34 -4.11 0.65
C LEU A 178 7.42 -4.78 -0.37
N GLY A 179 6.92 -3.99 -1.30
CA GLY A 179 6.14 -4.45 -2.45
C GLY A 179 6.83 -4.23 -3.79
N TRP A 180 6.11 -4.45 -4.90
CA TRP A 180 6.62 -4.10 -6.24
C TRP A 180 6.93 -2.61 -6.35
N LEU A 181 5.94 -1.78 -6.01
CA LEU A 181 6.06 -0.34 -5.86
C LEU A 181 5.97 0.00 -4.39
N ASN A 182 6.73 1.00 -3.96
CA ASN A 182 6.81 1.44 -2.58
C ASN A 182 6.67 2.96 -2.53
N TYR A 183 5.79 3.47 -1.69
CA TYR A 183 5.75 4.88 -1.34
C TYR A 183 6.37 5.07 0.04
N TRP A 184 7.27 6.03 0.15
CA TRP A 184 7.85 6.46 1.42
C TRP A 184 7.67 7.96 1.55
N SER A 185 7.01 8.41 2.62
CA SER A 185 6.97 9.83 2.96
C SER A 185 8.39 10.41 3.15
N ALA A 186 8.51 11.73 3.21
CA ALA A 186 9.78 12.36 3.56
C ALA A 186 10.36 11.85 4.89
N ALA A 187 9.49 11.57 5.87
CA ALA A 187 9.90 11.03 7.17
C ALA A 187 10.36 9.57 7.08
N ALA A 188 9.60 8.72 6.40
CA ALA A 188 9.99 7.33 6.16
C ALA A 188 11.30 7.23 5.36
N SER A 189 11.47 8.06 4.34
CA SER A 189 12.69 8.11 3.53
C SER A 189 13.92 8.48 4.36
N ARG A 190 13.80 9.45 5.28
CA ARG A 190 14.86 9.78 6.24
C ARG A 190 15.17 8.60 7.17
N THR A 191 14.15 7.93 7.70
CA THR A 191 14.33 6.75 8.58
C THR A 191 15.04 5.61 7.85
N LEU A 192 14.77 5.41 6.56
CA LEU A 192 15.42 4.39 5.74
C LEU A 192 16.82 4.79 5.23
N GLY A 193 17.21 6.06 5.41
CA GLY A 193 18.41 6.62 4.78
C GLY A 193 18.34 6.57 3.25
N PHE A 194 17.16 6.82 2.67
CA PHE A 194 16.95 6.88 1.22
C PHE A 194 16.66 8.32 0.76
N PRO A 195 17.26 8.78 -0.35
CA PRO A 195 18.28 8.08 -1.14
C PRO A 195 19.70 8.28 -0.59
N ASP A 196 20.52 7.25 -0.74
CA ASP A 196 21.99 7.30 -0.71
C ASP A 196 22.51 7.17 -2.14
N PRO A 197 23.02 8.25 -2.77
CA PRO A 197 23.46 8.24 -4.17
C PRO A 197 24.53 7.19 -4.48
N THR A 198 25.31 6.75 -3.49
CA THR A 198 26.39 5.77 -3.67
C THR A 198 25.88 4.33 -3.64
N ARG A 199 24.72 4.09 -3.03
CA ARG A 199 24.15 2.75 -2.82
C ARG A 199 22.87 2.50 -3.60
N ASP A 200 22.17 3.58 -3.98
CA ASP A 200 20.80 3.52 -4.49
C ASP A 200 20.69 3.90 -5.97
N ALA A 201 21.80 3.97 -6.72
CA ALA A 201 21.77 4.34 -8.14
C ALA A 201 20.74 3.52 -8.97
N GLU A 202 20.68 2.21 -8.75
CA GLU A 202 19.69 1.34 -9.43
C GLU A 202 18.25 1.70 -9.03
N LEU A 203 17.98 1.86 -7.72
CA LEU A 203 16.65 2.23 -7.23
C LEU A 203 16.24 3.63 -7.69
N LEU A 204 17.17 4.58 -7.67
CA LEU A 204 16.97 5.97 -8.09
C LEU A 204 16.61 6.07 -9.57
N SER A 205 17.14 5.18 -10.42
CA SER A 205 16.76 5.13 -11.84
C SER A 205 15.27 4.80 -12.05
N ARG A 206 14.63 4.17 -11.06
CA ARG A 206 13.22 3.77 -11.03
C ARG A 206 12.45 4.42 -9.89
N ALA A 207 12.96 5.54 -9.36
CA ALA A 207 12.31 6.29 -8.30
C ALA A 207 11.85 7.66 -8.80
N ARG A 208 10.71 8.12 -8.27
CA ARG A 208 10.19 9.47 -8.50
C ARG A 208 10.00 10.16 -7.16
N ARG A 209 10.51 11.39 -7.06
CA ARG A 209 10.26 12.26 -5.90
C ARG A 209 8.85 12.84 -5.97
N THR A 210 8.12 12.81 -4.88
CA THR A 210 6.77 13.37 -4.78
C THR A 210 6.79 14.85 -4.42
N ALA A 211 5.66 15.54 -4.59
CA ALA A 211 5.54 16.95 -4.27
C ALA A 211 5.75 17.26 -2.77
N SER A 212 5.36 16.35 -1.87
CA SER A 212 5.59 16.48 -0.42
C SER A 212 7.02 16.14 0.02
N GLY A 213 7.88 15.77 -0.94
CA GLY A 213 9.27 15.39 -0.69
C GLY A 213 9.46 13.92 -0.29
N GLY A 214 8.43 13.10 -0.41
CA GLY A 214 8.52 11.63 -0.37
C GLY A 214 9.03 11.05 -1.69
N TRP A 215 8.94 9.72 -1.80
CA TRP A 215 9.39 8.95 -2.95
C TRP A 215 8.42 7.83 -3.29
N VAL A 216 8.22 7.61 -4.59
CA VAL A 216 7.73 6.35 -5.15
C VAL A 216 8.93 5.60 -5.70
N VAL A 217 9.14 4.37 -5.27
CA VAL A 217 10.29 3.53 -5.61
C VAL A 217 9.79 2.20 -6.19
N GLN A 218 10.22 1.90 -7.42
CA GLN A 218 9.88 0.67 -8.13
C GLN A 218 11.05 -0.32 -8.06
N LEU A 219 10.79 -1.54 -7.56
CA LEU A 219 11.84 -2.56 -7.40
C LEU A 219 12.21 -3.25 -8.73
N THR A 220 11.24 -3.41 -9.63
CA THR A 220 11.39 -4.14 -10.91
C THR A 220 10.59 -3.44 -12.00
N ASP A 221 11.02 -3.50 -13.26
CA ASP A 221 10.35 -2.79 -14.36
C ASP A 221 8.95 -3.36 -14.69
N ALA A 222 8.75 -4.65 -14.41
CA ALA A 222 7.47 -5.34 -14.51
C ALA A 222 6.90 -5.65 -13.11
N PRO A 223 5.59 -5.93 -12.99
CA PRO A 223 4.98 -6.37 -11.74
C PRO A 223 5.76 -7.51 -11.09
N LEU A 224 5.94 -7.40 -9.77
CA LEU A 224 6.75 -8.35 -9.01
C LEU A 224 6.19 -9.77 -9.16
N ASP A 225 7.09 -10.70 -9.49
CA ASP A 225 6.79 -12.10 -9.73
C ASP A 225 7.91 -12.90 -9.05
N LEU A 226 7.58 -13.61 -7.98
CA LEU A 226 8.58 -14.29 -7.16
C LEU A 226 8.98 -15.67 -7.67
N GLU A 227 8.39 -16.13 -8.79
CA GLU A 227 8.93 -17.23 -9.58
C GLU A 227 10.05 -16.76 -10.51
N ASN A 228 10.09 -15.48 -10.87
CA ASN A 228 11.20 -14.90 -11.60
C ASN A 228 12.40 -14.65 -10.65
N PRO A 229 13.55 -15.33 -10.86
CA PRO A 229 14.70 -15.19 -9.98
C PRO A 229 15.24 -13.76 -9.89
N ALA A 230 15.16 -12.97 -10.97
CA ALA A 230 15.64 -11.59 -10.98
C ALA A 230 14.77 -10.67 -10.10
N HIS A 231 13.46 -10.92 -10.08
CA HIS A 231 12.51 -10.18 -9.24
C HIS A 231 12.69 -10.53 -7.76
N LEU A 232 12.84 -11.83 -7.45
CA LEU A 232 13.13 -12.30 -6.10
C LEU A 232 14.46 -11.71 -5.58
N ASP A 233 15.49 -11.71 -6.42
CA ASP A 233 16.80 -11.16 -6.08
C ASP A 233 16.74 -9.63 -5.86
N ALA A 234 15.99 -8.90 -6.68
CA ALA A 234 15.74 -7.47 -6.46
C ALA A 234 15.06 -7.20 -5.09
N LEU A 235 14.05 -7.99 -4.73
CA LEU A 235 13.38 -7.88 -3.43
C LEU A 235 14.34 -8.19 -2.26
N LYS A 236 15.17 -9.24 -2.39
CA LYS A 236 16.18 -9.58 -1.37
C LYS A 236 17.23 -8.49 -1.21
N ARG A 237 17.75 -7.93 -2.31
CA ARG A 237 18.68 -6.79 -2.27
C ARG A 237 18.04 -5.58 -1.60
N ALA A 238 16.78 -5.29 -1.87
CA ALA A 238 16.07 -4.20 -1.21
C ALA A 238 15.98 -4.42 0.31
N TYR A 239 15.66 -5.64 0.76
CA TYR A 239 15.67 -5.99 2.19
C TYR A 239 17.06 -5.97 2.84
N GLN A 240 18.14 -6.19 2.07
CA GLN A 240 19.51 -6.02 2.55
C GLN A 240 19.89 -4.55 2.64
N ARG A 241 19.46 -3.73 1.67
CA ARG A 241 19.69 -2.28 1.64
C ARG A 241 18.95 -1.54 2.75
N PHE A 242 17.75 -1.98 3.09
CA PHE A 242 16.89 -1.36 4.10
C PHE A 242 16.66 -2.32 5.27
N PRO A 243 17.67 -2.54 6.13
CA PRO A 243 17.61 -3.56 7.16
C PRO A 243 16.61 -3.25 8.29
N GLU A 244 16.12 -2.01 8.41
CA GLU A 244 15.09 -1.66 9.40
C GLU A 244 13.67 -2.07 8.99
N VAL A 245 13.43 -2.33 7.70
CA VAL A 245 12.10 -2.68 7.19
C VAL A 245 11.60 -3.95 7.88
N GLY A 246 10.33 -3.93 8.30
CA GLY A 246 9.70 -4.97 9.09
C GLY A 246 10.25 -5.10 10.50
N GLY A 247 10.78 -4.01 11.06
CA GLY A 247 11.27 -3.95 12.44
C GLY A 247 12.52 -4.78 12.69
N ARG A 248 13.21 -5.18 11.62
CA ARG A 248 14.49 -5.90 11.67
C ARG A 248 15.58 -5.00 12.26
N ALA A 249 16.58 -5.63 12.89
CA ALA A 249 17.74 -4.91 13.39
C ALA A 249 18.66 -4.54 12.22
N ALA A 250 19.28 -3.36 12.29
CA ALA A 250 20.45 -3.08 11.47
C ALA A 250 21.54 -4.13 11.79
N PRO A 251 22.27 -4.65 10.78
CA PRO A 251 23.42 -5.53 10.99
C PRO A 251 24.50 -4.89 11.87
#